data_AF-A0A1M7D1G6-F1
#
_entry.id   AF-A0A1M7D1G6-F1
#
_cell.length_a   1.000
_cell.length_b   1.000
_cell.length_c   1.000
_cell.angle_alpha   90.00
_cell.angle_beta   90.00
_cell.angle_gamma   90.00
#
_symmetry.space_group_name_H-M   'P 1'
#
loop_
_entity.id
_entity.type
_entity.pdbx_description
1 polymer ?
#
loop_
_entity_poly.entity_id
_entity_poly.type
_entity_poly.pdbx_seq_one_letter_code
_entity_poly.pdbx_strand_id
1 'polypeptide(L)'
;MKNIYIIILFFTLFNCMKKNKEDYILEIVNTNIDSMNNSHSEFYKDYLYTIAHQEKQGINYLKISTGEYYNNDSVEFIQEYKNHLLVFYKNVLFKNKHKLKHQDLYSGLAYKKDNIYMYHPSYVVIEVLNNKYRRLNYKEQKEKKLFIYNDVPDLPEPNIE
;
A
#
# COMPACT_ATOMS: atom_id res chain seq x y z
N MET A 1 7.84 -46.57 18.39
CA MET A 1 7.91 -45.74 17.16
C MET A 1 6.60 -45.09 16.74
N LYS A 2 5.40 -45.62 17.08
CA LYS A 2 4.10 -44.99 16.76
C LYS A 2 3.87 -43.61 17.43
N ASN A 3 4.40 -43.39 18.63
CA ASN A 3 4.16 -42.16 19.40
C ASN A 3 4.97 -40.93 18.91
N ILE A 4 6.01 -41.13 18.09
CA ILE A 4 6.83 -40.02 17.56
C ILE A 4 6.08 -39.28 16.44
N TYR A 5 5.33 -40.00 15.61
CA TYR A 5 4.57 -39.42 14.50
C TYR A 5 3.43 -38.50 14.97
N ILE A 6 2.84 -38.77 16.13
CA ILE A 6 1.76 -37.94 16.70
C ILE A 6 2.29 -36.59 17.17
N ILE A 7 3.51 -36.54 17.72
CA ILE A 7 4.15 -35.30 18.18
C ILE A 7 4.53 -34.42 16.98
N ILE A 8 5.05 -35.02 15.90
CA ILE A 8 5.38 -34.28 14.68
C ILE A 8 4.12 -33.71 14.01
N LEU A 9 3.00 -34.47 14.02
CA LEU A 9 1.72 -34.00 13.49
C LEU A 9 1.13 -32.83 14.33
N PHE A 10 1.32 -32.85 15.64
CA PHE A 10 0.92 -31.72 16.51
C PHE A 10 1.80 -30.48 16.28
N PHE A 11 3.10 -30.66 16.01
CA PHE A 11 4.00 -29.54 15.69
C PHE A 11 3.70 -28.90 14.33
N THR A 12 3.27 -29.67 13.33
CA THR A 12 2.87 -29.09 12.03
C THR A 12 1.52 -28.38 12.08
N LEU A 13 0.58 -28.84 12.91
CA LEU A 13 -0.71 -28.18 13.11
C LEU A 13 -0.60 -26.88 13.92
N PHE A 14 0.32 -26.80 14.88
CA PHE A 14 0.56 -25.58 15.66
C PHE A 14 1.34 -24.49 14.91
N ASN A 15 2.06 -24.85 13.84
CA ASN A 15 2.81 -23.89 13.03
C ASN A 15 1.97 -23.14 11.98
N CYS A 16 0.65 -23.35 11.94
CA CYS A 16 -0.26 -22.44 11.28
C CYS A 16 -0.46 -21.20 12.18
N MET A 17 0.64 -20.47 12.44
CA MET A 17 0.58 -19.16 13.05
C MET A 17 -0.27 -18.27 12.16
N LYS A 18 -1.44 -17.89 12.67
CA LYS A 18 -2.36 -16.95 12.04
C LYS A 18 -1.57 -15.65 11.81
N LYS A 19 -1.15 -15.40 10.57
CA LYS A 19 -0.45 -14.15 10.20
C LYS A 19 -1.26 -12.97 10.74
N ASN A 20 -0.58 -12.03 11.40
CA ASN A 20 -1.23 -10.81 11.85
C ASN A 20 -1.76 -10.05 10.63
N LYS A 21 -2.91 -9.38 10.78
CA LYS A 21 -3.57 -8.62 9.71
C LYS A 21 -2.65 -7.55 9.13
N GLU A 22 -1.84 -6.92 9.97
CA GLU A 22 -0.86 -5.91 9.56
C GLU A 22 0.22 -6.49 8.64
N ASP A 23 0.82 -7.63 9.02
CA ASP A 23 1.84 -8.30 8.22
C ASP A 23 1.30 -8.74 6.86
N TYR A 24 0.06 -9.24 6.84
CA TYR A 24 -0.64 -9.61 5.61
C TYR A 24 -0.85 -8.40 4.69
N ILE A 25 -1.25 -7.25 5.22
CA ILE A 25 -1.42 -6.04 4.42
C ILE A 25 -0.07 -5.56 3.86
N LEU A 26 1.00 -5.61 4.67
CA LEU A 26 2.35 -5.24 4.21
C LEU A 26 2.83 -6.14 3.07
N GLU A 27 2.58 -7.44 3.16
CA GLU A 27 2.87 -8.40 2.10
C GLU A 27 2.13 -8.03 0.80
N ILE A 28 0.84 -7.66 0.89
CA ILE A 28 0.05 -7.21 -0.28
C ILE A 28 0.63 -5.93 -0.88
N VAL A 29 0.98 -4.96 -0.03
CA VAL A 29 1.54 -3.68 -0.46
C VAL A 29 2.86 -3.92 -1.20
N ASN A 30 3.78 -4.65 -0.58
CA ASN A 30 5.09 -4.98 -1.16
C ASN A 30 4.96 -5.75 -2.48
N THR A 31 4.02 -6.71 -2.56
CA THR A 31 3.75 -7.48 -3.79
C THR A 31 3.27 -6.56 -4.92
N ASN A 32 2.40 -5.59 -4.62
CA ASN A 32 1.90 -4.67 -5.64
C ASN A 32 2.96 -3.66 -6.06
N ILE A 33 3.82 -3.21 -5.14
CA ILE A 33 4.99 -2.38 -5.47
C ILE A 33 5.94 -3.13 -6.40
N ASP A 34 6.27 -4.39 -6.09
CA ASP A 34 7.10 -5.22 -6.95
C ASP A 34 6.49 -5.37 -8.35
N SER A 35 5.17 -5.57 -8.44
CA SER A 35 4.45 -5.60 -9.72
C SER A 35 4.50 -4.27 -10.46
N MET A 36 4.30 -3.14 -9.78
CA MET A 36 4.37 -1.80 -10.38
C MET A 36 5.77 -1.51 -10.92
N ASN A 37 6.81 -1.82 -10.14
CA ASN A 37 8.21 -1.68 -10.53
C ASN A 37 8.55 -2.48 -11.79
N ASN A 38 8.10 -3.74 -11.87
CA ASN A 38 8.35 -4.58 -13.04
C ASN A 38 7.68 -4.06 -14.31
N SER A 39 6.52 -3.40 -14.17
CA SER A 39 5.77 -2.88 -15.32
C SER A 39 6.31 -1.55 -15.88
N HIS A 40 7.10 -0.80 -15.12
CA HIS A 40 7.48 0.56 -15.50
C HIS A 40 8.89 0.97 -15.02
N SER A 41 9.91 0.19 -15.37
CA SER A 41 11.29 0.39 -14.89
C SER A 41 11.91 1.74 -15.28
N GLU A 42 11.42 2.41 -16.33
CA GLU A 42 12.05 3.63 -16.87
C GLU A 42 11.45 4.95 -16.35
N PHE A 43 10.20 4.96 -15.87
CA PHE A 43 9.48 6.20 -15.53
C PHE A 43 9.44 6.53 -14.03
N TYR A 44 9.72 5.57 -13.14
CA TYR A 44 9.55 5.73 -11.68
C TYR A 44 10.87 5.62 -10.93
N LYS A 45 11.89 6.31 -11.44
CA LYS A 45 13.25 6.26 -10.88
C LYS A 45 13.35 6.81 -9.46
N ASP A 46 12.34 7.57 -9.01
CA ASP A 46 12.38 8.23 -7.70
C ASP A 46 11.37 7.64 -6.68
N TYR A 47 11.92 6.74 -5.87
CA TYR A 47 11.89 6.64 -4.40
C TYR A 47 10.58 6.72 -3.58
N LEU A 48 9.38 7.03 -4.08
CA LEU A 48 8.22 7.23 -3.18
C LEU A 48 6.92 6.55 -3.63
N TYR A 49 6.36 5.75 -2.72
CA TYR A 49 4.99 5.26 -2.75
C TYR A 49 4.17 5.84 -1.61
N THR A 50 2.95 6.19 -1.93
CA THR A 50 1.94 6.61 -0.97
C THR A 50 0.85 5.54 -0.85
N ILE A 51 0.48 5.21 0.38
CA ILE A 51 -0.51 4.20 0.69
C ILE A 51 -1.64 4.87 1.45
N ALA A 52 -2.80 4.98 0.82
CA ALA A 52 -4.02 5.54 1.41
C ALA A 52 -5.03 4.44 1.71
N HIS A 53 -5.80 4.61 2.78
CA HIS A 53 -6.88 3.71 3.19
C HIS A 53 -8.23 4.40 3.07
N GLN A 54 -9.23 3.65 2.64
CA GLN A 54 -10.63 4.06 2.68
C GLN A 54 -11.51 2.87 3.07
N GLU A 55 -12.35 3.04 4.09
CA GLU A 55 -13.43 2.10 4.37
C GLU A 55 -14.73 2.58 3.72
N LYS A 56 -15.41 1.68 3.01
CA LYS A 56 -16.72 1.98 2.40
C LYS A 56 -17.61 0.75 2.48
N GLN A 57 -18.82 0.94 3.04
CA GLN A 57 -19.81 -0.14 3.22
C GLN A 57 -19.24 -1.37 3.97
N GLY A 58 -18.38 -1.14 4.97
CA GLY A 58 -17.73 -2.21 5.74
C GLY A 58 -16.59 -2.93 5.01
N ILE A 59 -16.23 -2.49 3.81
CA ILE A 59 -15.13 -3.05 3.02
C ILE A 59 -13.94 -2.09 3.06
N ASN A 60 -12.75 -2.65 3.27
CA ASN A 60 -11.52 -1.87 3.33
C ASN A 60 -10.88 -1.81 1.95
N TYR A 61 -10.48 -0.61 1.54
CA TYR A 61 -9.79 -0.35 0.29
C TYR A 61 -8.43 0.27 0.59
N LEU A 62 -7.42 -0.12 -0.18
CA LEU A 62 -6.09 0.46 -0.16
C LEU A 62 -5.76 0.99 -1.54
N LYS A 63 -5.28 2.23 -1.60
CA LYS A 63 -4.73 2.82 -2.82
C LYS A 63 -3.22 2.94 -2.64
N ILE A 64 -2.47 2.32 -3.54
CA ILE A 64 -1.02 2.42 -3.63
C ILE A 64 -0.71 3.28 -4.84
N SER A 65 -0.04 4.42 -4.63
CA SER A 65 0.26 5.36 -5.70
C SER A 65 1.74 5.73 -5.68
N THR A 66 2.31 5.98 -6.84
CA THR A 66 3.61 6.65 -6.94
C THR A 66 3.45 8.15 -6.69
N GLY A 67 4.53 8.83 -6.34
CA GLY A 67 4.54 10.28 -6.22
C GLY A 67 5.95 10.82 -6.07
N GLU A 68 6.14 12.11 -6.37
CA GLU A 68 7.41 12.79 -6.16
C GLU A 68 7.52 13.37 -4.74
N TYR A 69 6.38 13.75 -4.16
CA TYR A 69 6.29 14.36 -2.84
C TYR A 69 5.20 13.70 -2.00
N TYR A 70 5.36 13.75 -0.67
CA TYR A 70 4.34 13.32 0.28
C TYR A 70 3.84 14.46 1.17
N ASN A 71 2.57 14.42 1.56
CA ASN A 71 1.98 15.37 2.49
C ASN A 71 2.31 14.99 3.93
N ASN A 72 3.20 15.74 4.57
CA ASN A 72 3.66 15.46 5.92
C ASN A 72 2.54 15.49 6.98
N ASP A 73 1.54 16.35 6.81
CA ASP A 73 0.52 16.62 7.83
C ASP A 73 -0.43 15.44 8.05
N SER A 74 -0.48 14.48 7.12
CA SER A 74 -1.39 13.34 7.15
C SER A 74 -0.68 11.99 7.25
N VAL A 75 0.65 11.98 7.40
CA VAL A 75 1.45 10.75 7.52
C VAL A 75 1.19 10.08 8.86
N GLU A 76 0.88 8.79 8.81
CA GLU A 76 0.79 7.96 10.00
C GLU A 76 2.12 7.25 10.29
N PHE A 77 2.71 6.60 9.27
CA PHE A 77 4.03 6.02 9.39
C PHE A 77 4.76 5.95 8.05
N ILE A 78 6.08 5.81 8.15
CA ILE A 78 7.00 5.70 7.03
C ILE A 78 7.81 4.42 7.20
N GLN A 79 8.05 3.70 6.11
CA GLN A 79 8.97 2.56 6.10
C GLN A 79 9.74 2.51 4.78
N GLU A 80 10.92 1.89 4.79
CA GLU A 80 11.69 1.61 3.59
C GLU A 80 11.41 0.19 3.09
N TYR A 81 11.35 0.02 1.77
CA TYR A 81 11.25 -1.28 1.11
C TYR A 81 12.04 -1.27 -0.20
N LYS A 82 13.08 -2.10 -0.32
CA LYS A 82 13.93 -2.22 -1.53
C LYS A 82 14.38 -0.85 -2.09
N ASN A 83 14.89 0.01 -1.23
CA ASN A 83 15.30 1.39 -1.53
C ASN A 83 14.15 2.34 -1.91
N HIS A 84 12.89 1.95 -1.73
CA HIS A 84 11.75 2.85 -1.89
C HIS A 84 11.22 3.29 -0.53
N LEU A 85 10.80 4.54 -0.45
CA LEU A 85 10.09 5.13 0.66
C LEU A 85 8.59 4.81 0.53
N LEU A 86 8.03 4.19 1.56
CA LEU A 86 6.60 3.90 1.65
C LEU A 86 5.99 4.80 2.72
N VAL A 87 5.12 5.71 2.29
CA VAL A 87 4.43 6.66 3.16
C VAL A 87 2.98 6.23 3.31
N PHE A 88 2.59 5.88 4.52
CA PHE A 88 1.24 5.45 4.84
C PHE A 88 0.46 6.61 5.43
N TYR A 89 -0.62 6.98 4.74
CA TYR A 89 -1.58 7.96 5.22
C TYR A 89 -2.69 7.27 6.00
N LYS A 90 -3.12 7.93 7.09
CA LYS A 90 -4.22 7.59 8.01
C LYS A 90 -4.91 6.24 7.70
N ASN A 91 -4.39 5.17 8.28
CA ASN A 91 -4.78 3.81 8.03
C ASN A 91 -5.17 3.11 9.33
N VAL A 92 -6.48 2.94 9.51
CA VAL A 92 -7.10 2.27 10.68
C VAL A 92 -6.65 0.80 10.82
N LEU A 93 -5.94 0.25 9.84
CA LEU A 93 -5.43 -1.11 9.80
C LEU A 93 -4.04 -1.28 10.44
N PHE A 94 -3.31 -0.20 10.76
CA PHE A 94 -1.94 -0.23 11.31
C PHE A 94 -1.85 0.38 12.72
N LYS A 95 -2.79 0.01 13.59
CA LYS A 95 -3.04 0.65 14.89
C LYS A 95 -1.85 0.68 15.86
N ASN A 96 -0.82 -0.13 15.65
CA ASN A 96 0.30 -0.26 16.58
C ASN A 96 1.65 0.20 16.04
N LYS A 97 1.73 0.75 14.82
CA LYS A 97 3.00 1.27 14.28
C LYS A 97 3.22 2.74 14.66
N HIS A 98 3.43 2.98 15.95
CA HIS A 98 4.12 4.20 16.35
C HIS A 98 5.62 4.04 16.07
N LYS A 99 6.09 4.69 15.00
CA LYS A 99 7.40 5.38 14.96
C LYS A 99 7.62 6.00 13.59
N LEU A 100 7.47 7.32 13.56
CA LEU A 100 8.17 8.20 12.64
C LEU A 100 9.67 8.13 12.99
N LYS A 101 10.34 7.03 12.69
CA LYS A 101 11.80 7.04 12.57
C LYS A 101 12.09 7.45 11.13
N HIS A 102 12.95 8.45 10.95
CA HIS A 102 13.46 8.92 9.65
C HIS A 102 12.63 9.95 8.87
N GLN A 103 11.60 10.56 9.45
CA GLN A 103 10.87 11.65 8.78
C GLN A 103 11.82 12.80 8.35
N ASP A 104 12.79 13.11 9.21
CA ASP A 104 13.83 14.12 8.93
C ASP A 104 14.75 13.74 7.75
N LEU A 105 15.04 12.45 7.57
CA LEU A 105 15.88 11.94 6.46
C LEU A 105 15.22 12.13 5.10
N TYR A 106 13.88 12.24 5.08
CA TYR A 106 13.08 12.40 3.87
C TYR A 106 12.37 13.74 3.81
N SER A 107 12.83 14.73 4.57
CA SER A 107 12.29 16.10 4.57
C SER A 107 12.38 16.77 3.19
N GLY A 108 13.33 16.34 2.34
CA GLY A 108 13.44 16.78 0.95
C GLY A 108 12.29 16.32 0.04
N LEU A 109 11.61 15.23 0.40
CA LEU A 109 10.45 14.67 -0.32
C LEU A 109 9.12 15.12 0.30
N ALA A 110 9.15 15.89 1.39
CA ALA A 110 7.96 16.45 1.99
C ALA A 110 7.44 17.62 1.14
N TYR A 111 6.12 17.67 0.95
CA TYR A 111 5.43 18.73 0.24
C TYR A 111 5.76 20.11 0.81
N LYS A 112 6.09 21.05 -0.08
CA LYS A 112 6.17 22.49 0.21
C LYS A 112 5.16 23.22 -0.67
N LYS A 113 4.54 24.26 -0.14
CA LYS A 113 3.43 25.01 -0.78
C LYS A 113 3.73 25.46 -2.22
N ASP A 114 5.01 25.65 -2.55
CA ASP A 114 5.48 26.12 -3.86
C ASP A 114 5.75 24.99 -4.87
N ASN A 115 5.73 23.72 -4.43
CA ASN A 115 5.91 22.53 -5.27
C ASN A 115 4.55 21.93 -5.62
N ILE A 116 3.82 22.61 -6.50
CA ILE A 116 2.42 22.29 -6.79
C ILE A 116 2.32 21.21 -7.86
N TYR A 117 2.55 19.93 -7.55
CA TYR A 117 1.94 18.81 -8.29
C TYR A 117 1.94 17.55 -7.41
N MET A 118 0.82 17.26 -6.71
CA MET A 118 0.55 15.90 -6.21
C MET A 118 0.03 15.05 -7.36
N TYR A 119 0.80 14.97 -8.45
CA TYR A 119 0.46 14.04 -9.52
C TYR A 119 0.81 12.63 -9.04
N HIS A 120 -0.13 11.72 -9.16
CA HIS A 120 0.10 10.30 -8.94
C HIS A 120 0.24 9.62 -10.30
N PRO A 121 1.47 9.53 -10.86
CA PRO A 121 1.67 9.07 -12.23
C PRO A 121 1.20 7.64 -12.46
N SER A 122 1.14 6.82 -11.40
CA SER A 122 0.49 5.52 -11.42
C SER A 122 -0.12 5.20 -10.06
N TYR A 123 -1.28 4.53 -10.08
CA TYR A 123 -1.89 4.02 -8.86
C TYR A 123 -2.63 2.71 -9.08
N VAL A 124 -2.78 1.98 -7.99
CA VAL A 124 -3.50 0.71 -7.91
C VAL A 124 -4.43 0.77 -6.72
N VAL A 125 -5.69 0.35 -6.93
CA VAL A 125 -6.67 0.20 -5.84
C VAL A 125 -6.91 -1.28 -5.57
N ILE A 126 -6.88 -1.65 -4.29
CA ILE A 126 -7.02 -3.00 -3.79
C ILE A 126 -8.17 -3.05 -2.80
N GLU A 127 -9.09 -3.99 -3.00
CA GLU A 127 -10.13 -4.35 -2.04
C GLU A 127 -9.59 -5.42 -1.09
N VAL A 128 -9.75 -5.21 0.22
CA VAL A 128 -9.27 -6.09 1.29
C VAL A 128 -10.47 -6.67 2.04
N LEU A 129 -10.67 -7.97 1.94
CA LEU A 129 -11.78 -8.70 2.56
C LEU A 129 -11.28 -10.00 3.20
N ASN A 130 -11.36 -10.14 4.52
CA ASN A 130 -11.09 -11.40 5.24
C ASN A 130 -9.80 -12.12 4.79
N ASN A 131 -8.65 -11.44 4.83
CA ASN A 131 -7.36 -11.97 4.37
C ASN A 131 -7.36 -12.46 2.91
N LYS A 132 -8.23 -11.89 2.08
CA LYS A 132 -8.18 -11.94 0.63
C LYS A 132 -8.05 -10.52 0.11
N TYR A 133 -7.41 -10.39 -1.04
CA TYR A 133 -7.33 -9.13 -1.75
C TYR A 133 -7.64 -9.29 -3.22
N ARG A 134 -8.10 -8.21 -3.83
CA ARG A 134 -8.34 -8.14 -5.27
C ARG A 134 -8.02 -6.75 -5.77
N ARG A 135 -7.26 -6.66 -6.87
CA ARG A 135 -7.06 -5.39 -7.59
C ARG A 135 -8.36 -5.02 -8.31
N LEU A 136 -8.76 -3.75 -8.20
CA LEU A 136 -9.92 -3.21 -8.91
C LEU A 136 -9.47 -2.52 -10.19
N ASN A 137 -10.24 -2.67 -11.27
CA ASN A 137 -10.04 -1.87 -12.48
C ASN A 137 -10.64 -0.46 -12.32
N TYR A 138 -10.33 0.46 -13.24
CA TYR A 138 -10.79 1.85 -13.15
C TYR A 138 -12.32 1.98 -13.13
N LYS A 139 -13.01 1.20 -13.97
CA LYS A 139 -14.48 1.19 -14.03
C LYS A 139 -15.10 0.87 -12.68
N GLU A 140 -14.64 -0.21 -12.03
CA GLU A 140 -15.10 -0.60 -10.70
C GLU A 140 -14.81 0.49 -9.66
N GLN A 141 -13.65 1.13 -9.73
CA GLN A 141 -13.27 2.21 -8.81
C GLN A 141 -14.19 3.43 -8.96
N LYS A 142 -14.51 3.83 -10.20
CA LYS A 142 -15.40 4.95 -10.54
C LYS A 142 -16.83 4.67 -10.10
N GLU A 143 -17.35 3.48 -10.40
CA GLU A 143 -18.68 3.03 -9.97
C GLU A 143 -18.80 3.01 -8.44
N LYS A 144 -17.78 2.49 -7.76
CA LYS A 144 -17.72 2.47 -6.30
C LYS A 144 -17.36 3.82 -5.70
N LYS A 145 -17.04 4.85 -6.49
CA LYS A 145 -16.67 6.19 -6.02
C LYS A 145 -15.56 6.13 -4.94
N LEU A 146 -14.47 5.45 -5.26
CA LEU A 146 -13.32 5.25 -4.36
C LEU A 146 -12.24 6.30 -4.62
N PHE A 147 -11.61 6.79 -3.55
CA PHE A 147 -10.50 7.74 -3.57
C PHE A 147 -10.75 8.97 -4.46
N ILE A 148 -11.97 9.51 -4.41
CA ILE A 148 -12.34 10.72 -5.13
C ILE A 148 -11.71 11.91 -4.42
N TYR A 149 -10.68 12.47 -5.07
CA TYR A 149 -10.19 13.82 -4.81
C TYR A 149 -10.66 14.67 -6.00
N ASN A 150 -11.07 15.90 -5.77
CA ASN A 150 -11.61 16.80 -6.82
C ASN A 150 -10.58 17.17 -7.90
N ASP A 151 -9.40 16.57 -7.87
CA ASP A 151 -8.19 17.06 -8.53
C ASP A 151 -7.64 16.06 -9.58
N VAL A 152 -8.31 14.93 -9.81
CA VAL A 152 -7.90 13.96 -10.84
C VAL A 152 -8.77 14.19 -12.09
N PRO A 153 -8.26 14.90 -13.13
CA PRO A 153 -8.93 14.91 -14.42
C PRO A 153 -9.08 13.46 -14.92
N ASP A 154 -10.17 13.15 -15.64
CA ASP A 154 -10.39 11.85 -16.30
C ASP A 154 -9.21 11.58 -17.26
N LEU A 155 -8.11 11.01 -16.75
CA LEU A 155 -6.95 10.63 -17.53
C LEU A 155 -7.17 9.23 -18.10
N PRO A 156 -6.78 8.99 -19.36
CA PRO A 156 -6.90 7.67 -19.98
C PRO A 156 -6.00 6.66 -19.27
N GLU A 157 -6.44 5.40 -19.23
CA GLU A 157 -5.68 4.28 -18.66
C GLU A 157 -4.32 4.14 -19.38
N PRO A 158 -3.22 3.82 -18.67
CA PRO A 158 -2.01 3.33 -19.33
C PRO A 158 -2.34 2.02 -20.03
N ASN A 159 -2.09 1.95 -21.34
CA ASN A 159 -2.22 0.71 -22.10
C ASN A 159 -1.31 -0.36 -21.50
N ILE A 160 -1.90 -1.45 -21.06
CA ILE A 160 -1.18 -2.66 -20.68
C ILE A 160 -1.17 -3.54 -21.93
N GLU A 161 -0.09 -3.48 -22.71
CA GLU A 161 0.24 -4.51 -23.71
C GLU A 161 1.10 -5.62 -23.07
#